data_AF-A0A521PNB6-F1
#
_entry.id   AF-A0A521PNB6-F1
#
_cell.length_a   1.000
_cell.length_b   1.000
_cell.length_c   1.000
_cell.angle_alpha   90.00
_cell.angle_beta   90.00
_cell.angle_gamma   90.00
#
_symmetry.space_group_name_H-M   'P 1'
#
loop_
_entity.id
_entity.type
_entity.pdbx_description
1 polymer ?
#
loop_
_entity_poly.entity_id
_entity_poly.type
_entity_poly.pdbx_seq_one_letter_code
_entity_poly.pdbx_strand_id
1 'polypeptide(L)'
;MKHLLYAAVAVVTAAAPIAASAQPAHERREDRRELQEDRRELREDRRDAHRDGVVTGREQRELNRDRSEVRQSQREVRFNRARAETWRNRSEWRSYRGARPGYWYAPGYGYRPVVRGHNWRRGAYVPAAYRGYYVQDPYYYGLRAPPRGYRWVYADGNFVLMALATGLIAEVLMNGY
;
A
#
# COMPACT_ATOMS: atom_id res chain seq x y z
N MET A 1 -61.09 -36.58 27.87
CA MET A 1 -61.23 -36.70 26.39
C MET A 1 -60.17 -35.79 25.79
N LYS A 2 -59.05 -36.35 25.30
CA LYS A 2 -58.58 -36.30 23.88
C LYS A 2 -58.63 -34.85 23.32
N HIS A 3 -57.55 -34.21 22.87
CA HIS A 3 -56.75 -34.57 21.69
C HIS A 3 -55.32 -33.96 21.71
N LEU A 4 -54.44 -34.63 20.97
CA LEU A 4 -53.01 -34.41 20.69
C LEU A 4 -52.75 -33.16 19.84
N LEU A 5 -51.63 -32.46 20.07
CA LEU A 5 -50.88 -31.77 19.00
C LEU A 5 -49.36 -31.80 19.26
N TYR A 6 -48.65 -32.33 18.28
CA TYR A 6 -47.20 -32.28 18.06
C TYR A 6 -46.74 -30.86 17.74
N ALA A 7 -45.50 -30.47 18.11
CA ALA A 7 -44.53 -29.87 17.19
C ALA A 7 -43.24 -29.36 17.86
N ALA A 8 -42.11 -29.86 17.32
CA ALA A 8 -40.82 -29.19 17.12
C ALA A 8 -40.02 -28.70 18.35
N VAL A 9 -39.11 -29.55 18.83
CA VAL A 9 -37.87 -29.11 19.49
C VAL A 9 -36.95 -28.51 18.42
N ALA A 10 -36.90 -27.19 18.34
CA ALA A 10 -35.88 -26.49 17.57
C ALA A 10 -34.56 -26.51 18.36
N VAL A 11 -33.67 -27.46 18.06
CA VAL A 11 -32.28 -27.40 18.52
C VAL A 11 -31.58 -26.31 17.70
N VAL A 12 -31.48 -25.11 18.26
CA VAL A 12 -30.59 -24.07 17.73
C VAL A 12 -29.17 -24.50 18.06
N THR A 13 -28.53 -25.19 17.11
CA THR A 13 -27.08 -25.38 17.13
C THR A 13 -26.45 -24.03 16.86
N ALA A 14 -26.00 -23.35 17.91
CA ALA A 14 -25.17 -22.17 17.80
C ALA A 14 -23.81 -22.58 17.22
N ALA A 15 -23.70 -22.60 15.89
CA ALA A 15 -22.43 -22.61 15.21
C ALA A 15 -21.77 -21.24 15.45
N ALA A 16 -21.04 -21.10 16.56
CA ALA A 16 -20.14 -19.99 16.74
C ALA A 16 -19.02 -20.14 15.69
N PRO A 17 -18.84 -19.20 14.75
CA PRO A 17 -17.62 -19.20 13.97
C PRO A 17 -16.48 -18.99 14.95
N ILE A 18 -15.62 -20.01 15.11
CA ILE A 18 -14.29 -19.82 15.67
C ILE A 18 -13.57 -18.91 14.67
N ALA A 19 -13.65 -17.62 14.92
CA ALA A 19 -12.84 -16.64 14.24
C ALA A 19 -11.41 -16.85 14.71
N ALA A 20 -10.68 -17.68 13.98
CA ALA A 20 -9.21 -17.72 14.01
C ALA A 20 -8.71 -16.36 13.51
N SER A 21 -8.72 -15.35 14.38
CA SER A 21 -8.08 -14.07 14.15
C SER A 21 -6.59 -14.23 14.45
N ALA A 22 -5.89 -14.96 13.59
CA ALA A 22 -4.44 -14.92 13.54
C ALA A 22 -4.01 -13.47 13.28
N GLN A 23 -3.21 -12.94 14.19
CA GLN A 23 -3.03 -11.51 14.42
C GLN A 23 -2.14 -10.89 13.32
N PRO A 24 -2.62 -9.96 12.47
CA PRO A 24 -1.86 -9.48 11.31
C PRO A 24 -0.69 -8.53 11.62
N ALA A 25 -0.31 -8.32 12.89
CA ALA A 25 0.73 -7.39 13.30
C ALA A 25 2.10 -8.05 13.54
N HIS A 26 2.12 -9.35 13.85
CA HIS A 26 3.37 -10.08 14.13
C HIS A 26 4.10 -10.45 12.84
N GLU A 27 3.39 -11.09 11.89
CA GLU A 27 3.89 -11.48 10.56
C GLU A 27 4.57 -10.30 9.82
N ARG A 28 3.98 -9.09 9.85
CA ARG A 28 4.54 -7.92 9.15
C ARG A 28 5.86 -7.39 9.73
N ARG A 29 6.10 -7.58 11.03
CA ARG A 29 7.40 -7.22 11.63
C ARG A 29 8.47 -8.22 11.20
N GLU A 30 8.06 -9.45 10.97
CA GLU A 30 8.88 -10.56 10.48
C GLU A 30 9.28 -10.30 9.03
N ASP A 31 8.34 -10.08 8.10
CA ASP A 31 8.63 -9.83 6.67
C ASP A 31 9.63 -8.67 6.46
N ARG A 32 9.49 -7.60 7.25
CA ARG A 32 10.36 -6.42 7.15
C ARG A 32 11.75 -6.70 7.75
N ARG A 33 11.80 -7.51 8.81
CA ARG A 33 13.04 -7.93 9.45
C ARG A 33 13.81 -8.88 8.52
N GLU A 34 13.13 -9.86 7.93
CA GLU A 34 13.69 -10.76 6.92
C GLU A 34 14.26 -9.98 5.73
N LEU A 35 13.50 -9.06 5.13
CA LEU A 35 14.03 -8.22 4.04
C LEU A 35 15.28 -7.40 4.45
N GLN A 36 15.36 -7.01 5.72
CA GLN A 36 16.50 -6.27 6.24
C GLN A 36 17.72 -7.19 6.43
N GLU A 37 17.49 -8.42 6.84
CA GLU A 37 18.47 -9.49 6.96
C GLU A 37 18.99 -9.92 5.57
N ASP A 38 18.12 -10.22 4.59
CA ASP A 38 18.51 -10.59 3.22
C ASP A 38 19.38 -9.51 2.56
N ARG A 39 19.03 -8.23 2.79
CA ARG A 39 19.81 -7.09 2.28
C ARG A 39 21.18 -6.98 2.92
N ARG A 40 21.29 -7.37 4.18
CA ARG A 40 22.55 -7.35 4.92
C ARG A 40 23.44 -8.48 4.41
N GLU A 41 22.88 -9.67 4.26
CA GLU A 41 23.57 -10.85 3.73
C GLU A 41 24.11 -10.59 2.32
N LEU A 42 23.27 -10.11 1.38
CA LEU A 42 23.72 -9.75 0.02
C LEU A 42 24.85 -8.71 0.01
N ARG A 43 24.90 -7.81 1.00
CA ARG A 43 25.99 -6.84 1.12
C ARG A 43 27.26 -7.47 1.67
N GLU A 44 27.14 -8.41 2.60
CA GLU A 44 28.24 -9.17 3.17
C GLU A 44 28.83 -10.09 2.07
N ASP A 45 28.02 -10.87 1.36
CA ASP A 45 28.46 -11.74 0.26
C ASP A 45 29.20 -10.97 -0.83
N ARG A 46 28.68 -9.79 -1.21
CA ARG A 46 29.35 -8.94 -2.20
C ARG A 46 30.68 -8.40 -1.69
N ARG A 47 30.79 -8.09 -0.39
CA ARG A 47 32.04 -7.62 0.22
C ARG A 47 33.07 -8.74 0.28
N ASP A 48 32.65 -9.94 0.64
CA ASP A 48 33.54 -11.09 0.74
C ASP A 48 34.03 -11.52 -0.65
N ALA A 49 33.14 -11.57 -1.64
CA ALA A 49 33.53 -11.80 -3.04
C ALA A 49 34.53 -10.75 -3.56
N HIS A 50 34.47 -9.49 -3.09
CA HIS A 50 35.46 -8.46 -3.44
C HIS A 50 36.75 -8.54 -2.64
N ARG A 51 36.71 -9.05 -1.40
CA ARG A 51 37.88 -9.17 -0.51
C ARG A 51 38.91 -10.13 -1.09
N ASP A 52 38.46 -11.19 -1.75
CA ASP A 52 39.32 -12.24 -2.29
C ASP A 52 39.95 -11.89 -3.64
N GLY A 53 39.56 -10.75 -4.24
CA GLY A 53 40.14 -10.21 -5.48
C GLY A 53 39.80 -10.99 -6.76
N VAL A 54 39.17 -12.17 -6.65
CA VAL A 54 38.75 -13.02 -7.77
C VAL A 54 37.33 -13.49 -7.52
N VAL A 55 36.35 -12.94 -8.27
CA VAL A 55 34.96 -13.43 -8.24
C VAL A 55 34.81 -14.53 -9.28
N THR A 56 34.48 -15.75 -8.86
CA THR A 56 34.29 -16.86 -9.79
C THR A 56 32.99 -16.69 -10.60
N GLY A 57 32.92 -17.28 -11.80
CA GLY A 57 31.69 -17.26 -12.61
C GLY A 57 30.50 -17.98 -11.96
N ARG A 58 30.74 -18.78 -10.91
CA ARG A 58 29.70 -19.39 -10.08
C ARG A 58 29.19 -18.41 -9.03
N GLU A 59 30.08 -17.80 -8.25
CA GLU A 59 29.73 -16.75 -7.28
C GLU A 59 29.00 -15.58 -7.94
N GLN A 60 29.43 -15.19 -9.14
CA GLN A 60 28.76 -14.13 -9.88
C GLN A 60 27.31 -14.48 -10.23
N ARG A 61 27.00 -15.77 -10.45
CA ARG A 61 25.64 -16.26 -10.71
C ARG A 61 24.82 -16.32 -9.43
N GLU A 62 25.41 -16.75 -8.32
CA GLU A 62 24.79 -16.76 -6.99
C GLU A 62 24.43 -15.33 -6.57
N LEU A 63 25.38 -14.39 -6.58
CA LEU A 63 25.14 -12.95 -6.31
C LEU A 63 24.03 -12.34 -7.19
N ASN A 64 23.91 -12.78 -8.45
CA ASN A 64 22.85 -12.32 -9.34
C ASN A 64 21.48 -12.89 -8.95
N ARG A 65 21.43 -14.14 -8.49
CA ARG A 65 20.23 -14.78 -7.97
C ARG A 65 19.78 -14.11 -6.67
N ASP A 66 20.68 -13.95 -5.71
CA ASP A 66 20.39 -13.34 -4.41
C ASP A 66 19.93 -11.88 -4.59
N ARG A 67 20.54 -11.15 -5.52
CA ARG A 67 20.08 -9.81 -5.92
C ARG A 67 18.66 -9.83 -6.51
N SER A 68 18.31 -10.88 -7.25
CA SER A 68 16.97 -11.04 -7.82
C SER A 68 15.95 -11.38 -6.75
N GLU A 69 16.30 -12.25 -5.81
CA GLU A 69 15.49 -12.64 -4.66
C GLU A 69 15.22 -11.45 -3.75
N VAL A 70 16.26 -10.71 -3.33
CA VAL A 70 16.10 -9.46 -2.57
C VAL A 70 15.21 -8.45 -3.31
N ARG A 71 15.31 -8.38 -4.65
CA ARG A 71 14.42 -7.52 -5.46
C ARG A 71 12.97 -8.01 -5.45
N GLN A 72 12.76 -9.32 -5.43
CA GLN A 72 11.44 -9.93 -5.39
C GLN A 72 10.83 -9.80 -3.98
N SER A 73 11.55 -10.14 -2.91
CA SER A 73 11.13 -9.90 -1.53
C SER A 73 10.84 -8.41 -1.30
N GLN A 74 11.65 -7.51 -1.87
CA GLN A 74 11.34 -6.07 -1.84
C GLN A 74 10.03 -5.71 -2.55
N ARG A 75 9.65 -6.44 -3.61
CA ARG A 75 8.35 -6.26 -4.29
C ARG A 75 7.20 -6.88 -3.50
N GLU A 76 7.44 -7.92 -2.71
CA GLU A 76 6.45 -8.59 -1.88
C GLU A 76 6.17 -7.78 -0.60
N VAL A 77 7.20 -7.18 -0.01
CA VAL A 77 7.06 -6.17 1.07
C VAL A 77 6.51 -4.84 0.53
N ARG A 78 6.56 -4.59 -0.79
CA ARG A 78 5.85 -3.44 -1.38
C ARG A 78 4.35 -3.68 -1.30
N PHE A 79 3.69 -2.76 -0.58
CA PHE A 79 2.25 -2.54 -0.48
C PHE A 79 1.37 -3.38 -1.43
N ASN A 80 0.74 -4.42 -0.87
CA ASN A 80 -0.28 -5.17 -1.56
C ASN A 80 -1.63 -4.41 -1.49
N ARG A 81 -2.08 -3.89 -2.64
CA ARG A 81 -3.34 -3.13 -2.77
C ARG A 81 -4.58 -3.95 -2.38
N ALA A 82 -4.49 -5.28 -2.39
CA ALA A 82 -5.60 -6.17 -2.04
C ALA A 82 -5.87 -6.27 -0.52
N ARG A 83 -5.04 -5.68 0.36
CA ARG A 83 -5.19 -5.76 1.83
C ARG A 83 -5.23 -4.37 2.48
N ALA A 84 -6.25 -3.61 2.08
CA ALA A 84 -6.47 -2.18 2.30
C ALA A 84 -6.83 -1.74 3.73
N GLU A 85 -6.36 -2.41 4.80
CA GLU A 85 -6.60 -1.96 6.19
C GLU A 85 -5.37 -1.28 6.80
N THR A 86 -4.22 -1.36 6.13
CA THR A 86 -2.92 -0.93 6.66
C THR A 86 -2.81 0.58 6.84
N TRP A 87 -3.55 1.37 6.07
CA TRP A 87 -3.52 2.84 6.11
C TRP A 87 -3.96 3.40 7.46
N ARG A 88 -4.81 2.69 8.22
CA ARG A 88 -5.32 3.15 9.54
C ARG A 88 -4.24 3.39 10.59
N ASN A 89 -3.08 2.76 10.44
CA ASN A 89 -1.95 2.89 11.38
C ASN A 89 -1.02 4.06 11.05
N ARG A 90 -1.28 4.82 9.98
CA ARG A 90 -0.48 5.98 9.61
C ARG A 90 -1.00 7.23 10.32
N SER A 91 -0.08 8.09 10.76
CA SER A 91 -0.41 9.37 11.40
C SER A 91 -1.29 10.26 10.52
N GLU A 92 -1.04 10.25 9.22
CA GLU A 92 -1.78 11.02 8.21
C GLU A 92 -3.23 10.54 8.00
N TRP A 93 -3.58 9.36 8.51
CA TRP A 93 -4.92 8.77 8.45
C TRP A 93 -5.70 8.81 9.76
N ARG A 94 -5.06 9.29 10.85
CA ARG A 94 -5.62 9.26 12.21
C ARG A 94 -6.96 9.98 12.34
N SER A 95 -7.21 10.97 11.49
CA SER A 95 -8.43 11.78 11.51
C SER A 95 -9.52 11.28 10.56
N TYR A 96 -9.29 10.18 9.84
CA TYR A 96 -10.28 9.61 8.95
C TYR A 96 -11.40 8.95 9.76
N ARG A 97 -12.64 9.34 9.45
CA ARG A 97 -13.88 8.93 10.12
C ARG A 97 -14.87 8.29 9.14
N GLY A 98 -14.40 7.86 7.97
CA GLY A 98 -15.24 7.32 6.89
C GLY A 98 -15.55 8.33 5.77
N ALA A 99 -16.27 7.86 4.74
CA ALA A 99 -16.70 8.71 3.64
C ALA A 99 -17.68 9.79 4.12
N ARG A 100 -17.58 11.00 3.58
CA ARG A 100 -18.46 12.14 3.90
C ARG A 100 -19.05 12.71 2.61
N PRO A 101 -20.38 12.87 2.49
CA PRO A 101 -20.98 13.43 1.28
C PRO A 101 -20.40 14.82 0.95
N GLY A 102 -19.88 14.99 -0.27
CA GLY A 102 -19.30 16.26 -0.74
C GLY A 102 -17.89 16.56 -0.22
N TYR A 103 -17.30 15.68 0.60
CA TYR A 103 -15.94 15.83 1.11
C TYR A 103 -15.12 14.58 0.80
N TRP A 104 -13.88 14.79 0.40
CA TRP A 104 -12.88 13.74 0.30
C TRP A 104 -11.86 13.88 1.43
N TYR A 105 -11.20 12.79 1.78
CA TYR A 105 -10.14 12.82 2.79
C TYR A 105 -8.78 12.90 2.12
N ALA A 106 -8.04 13.95 2.45
CA ALA A 106 -6.66 14.17 2.06
C ALA A 106 -5.74 13.72 3.21
N PRO A 107 -5.02 12.60 3.09
CA PRO A 107 -4.20 12.07 4.17
C PRO A 107 -3.15 13.09 4.62
N GLY A 108 -3.15 13.41 5.91
CA GLY A 108 -2.26 14.40 6.52
C GLY A 108 -2.82 15.82 6.49
N TYR A 109 -3.88 16.06 5.73
CA TYR A 109 -4.53 17.37 5.58
C TYR A 109 -5.97 17.37 6.13
N GLY A 110 -6.64 16.22 6.17
CA GLY A 110 -8.01 16.06 6.66
C GLY A 110 -9.07 16.11 5.56
N TYR A 111 -10.33 16.33 5.96
CA TYR A 111 -11.44 16.43 5.00
C TYR A 111 -11.39 17.73 4.20
N ARG A 112 -11.63 17.64 2.90
CA ARG A 112 -11.65 18.76 1.97
C ARG A 112 -12.87 18.68 1.06
N PRO A 113 -13.46 19.82 0.68
CA PRO A 113 -14.60 19.82 -0.23
C PRO A 113 -14.17 19.26 -1.59
N VAL A 114 -15.02 18.43 -2.18
CA VAL A 114 -14.80 17.94 -3.55
C VAL A 114 -15.10 19.07 -4.51
N VAL A 115 -14.16 19.36 -5.41
CA VAL A 115 -14.37 20.34 -6.48
C VAL A 115 -14.95 19.63 -7.70
N ARG A 116 -16.19 19.98 -8.05
CA ARG A 116 -16.90 19.41 -9.20
C ARG A 116 -16.35 19.93 -10.53
N GLY A 117 -16.70 19.26 -11.63
CA GLY A 117 -16.41 19.74 -13.00
C GLY A 117 -14.99 19.46 -13.50
N HIS A 118 -14.21 18.63 -12.79
CA HIS A 118 -12.86 18.26 -13.20
C HIS A 118 -12.81 16.78 -13.57
N ASN A 119 -11.94 16.48 -14.54
CA ASN A 119 -11.74 15.12 -15.03
C ASN A 119 -10.33 14.67 -14.69
N TRP A 120 -10.20 13.68 -13.81
CA TRP A 120 -8.93 13.05 -13.49
C TRP A 120 -8.51 12.12 -14.63
N ARG A 121 -7.81 12.67 -15.63
CA ARG A 121 -7.26 11.91 -16.76
C ARG A 121 -5.90 12.44 -17.18
N ARG A 122 -5.10 11.57 -17.80
CA ARG A 122 -3.83 11.95 -18.42
C ARG A 122 -4.03 13.11 -19.41
N GLY A 123 -3.13 14.08 -19.39
CA GLY A 123 -3.19 15.27 -20.23
C GLY A 123 -4.09 16.39 -19.72
N ALA A 124 -4.95 16.13 -18.73
CA ALA A 124 -5.66 17.20 -18.02
C ALA A 124 -4.76 17.87 -16.98
N TYR A 125 -5.29 18.86 -16.26
CA TYR A 125 -4.56 19.59 -15.23
C TYR A 125 -5.16 19.35 -13.85
N VAL A 126 -4.29 19.22 -12.86
CA VAL A 126 -4.69 19.21 -11.45
C VAL A 126 -5.22 20.60 -11.09
N PRO A 127 -6.45 20.70 -10.55
CA PRO A 127 -7.01 21.99 -10.14
C PRO A 127 -6.15 22.60 -9.02
N ALA A 128 -6.04 23.92 -8.99
CA ALA A 128 -5.16 24.63 -8.04
C ALA A 128 -5.41 24.20 -6.59
N ALA A 129 -6.68 23.98 -6.21
CA ALA A 129 -7.09 23.52 -4.89
C ALA A 129 -6.44 22.18 -4.46
N TYR A 130 -6.09 21.31 -5.40
CA TYR A 130 -5.51 19.99 -5.11
C TYR A 130 -3.99 19.96 -5.13
N ARG A 131 -3.32 20.93 -5.77
CA ARG A 131 -1.88 20.87 -6.06
C ARG A 131 -1.00 20.79 -4.81
N GLY A 132 -1.50 21.26 -3.65
CA GLY A 132 -0.78 21.24 -2.38
C GLY A 132 -0.90 19.94 -1.57
N TYR A 133 -1.76 19.00 -1.96
CA TYR A 133 -1.99 17.77 -1.22
C TYR A 133 -1.04 16.66 -1.66
N TYR A 134 0.23 16.81 -1.31
CA TYR A 134 1.27 15.88 -1.73
C TYR A 134 1.21 14.54 -1.00
N VAL A 135 1.47 13.47 -1.74
CA VAL A 135 1.71 12.15 -1.17
C VAL A 135 3.11 12.15 -0.56
N GLN A 136 3.17 12.07 0.77
CA GLN A 136 4.42 12.19 1.51
C GLN A 136 5.34 10.99 1.31
N ASP A 137 4.77 9.80 1.25
CA ASP A 137 5.50 8.54 1.05
C ASP A 137 4.79 7.72 -0.04
N PRO A 138 5.20 7.91 -1.31
CA PRO A 138 4.61 7.21 -2.45
C PRO A 138 4.81 5.70 -2.39
N TYR A 139 5.96 5.24 -1.88
CA TYR A 139 6.31 3.82 -1.85
C TYR A 139 5.36 3.03 -0.95
N TYR A 140 4.89 3.65 0.14
CA TYR A 140 3.90 3.05 1.01
C TYR A 140 2.57 2.76 0.31
N TYR A 141 2.19 3.55 -0.69
CA TYR A 141 0.97 3.34 -1.48
C TYR A 141 1.22 2.46 -2.71
N GLY A 142 2.39 1.80 -2.79
CA GLY A 142 2.81 1.01 -3.96
C GLY A 142 3.09 1.87 -5.20
N LEU A 143 3.19 3.19 -5.03
CA LEU A 143 3.47 4.11 -6.12
C LEU A 143 4.96 4.09 -6.42
N ARG A 144 5.30 4.23 -7.70
CA ARG A 144 6.70 4.43 -8.11
C ARG A 144 7.20 5.78 -7.61
N ALA A 145 8.53 5.88 -7.48
CA ALA A 145 9.19 7.16 -7.28
C ALA A 145 8.75 8.15 -8.38
N PRO A 146 8.31 9.37 -8.04
CA PRO A 146 7.96 10.35 -9.06
C PRO A 146 9.23 10.76 -9.81
N PRO A 147 9.18 10.88 -11.16
CA PRO A 147 10.29 11.43 -11.94
C PRO A 147 10.62 12.86 -11.52
N ARG A 148 11.83 13.33 -11.87
CA ARG A 148 12.23 14.72 -11.60
C ARG A 148 11.23 15.71 -12.22
N GLY A 149 10.84 16.72 -11.46
CA GLY A 149 9.84 17.71 -11.88
C GLY A 149 8.39 17.24 -11.73
N TYR A 150 8.15 16.03 -11.19
CA TYR A 150 6.82 15.51 -10.91
C TYR A 150 6.63 15.22 -9.42
N ARG A 151 5.37 15.17 -8.99
CA ARG A 151 5.01 14.74 -7.64
C ARG A 151 3.66 14.04 -7.63
N TRP A 152 3.53 13.05 -6.76
CA TRP A 152 2.26 12.41 -6.46
C TRP A 152 1.40 13.32 -5.59
N VAL A 153 0.14 13.46 -5.97
CA VAL A 153 -0.85 14.30 -5.30
C VAL A 153 -2.07 13.45 -4.97
N TYR A 154 -2.62 13.64 -3.78
CA TYR A 154 -3.93 13.10 -3.40
C TYR A 154 -5.03 13.90 -4.10
N ALA A 155 -5.92 13.21 -4.80
CA ALA A 155 -6.91 13.82 -5.67
C ALA A 155 -8.24 13.05 -5.59
N ASP A 156 -9.12 13.47 -4.67
CA ASP A 156 -10.47 12.95 -4.58
C ASP A 156 -10.53 11.41 -4.47
N GLY A 157 -9.71 10.85 -3.57
CA GLY A 157 -9.58 9.40 -3.40
C GLY A 157 -8.66 8.70 -4.42
N ASN A 158 -8.03 9.46 -5.31
CA ASN A 158 -7.08 8.95 -6.31
C ASN A 158 -5.66 9.45 -6.06
N PHE A 159 -4.69 8.78 -6.69
CA PHE A 159 -3.32 9.26 -6.79
C PHE A 159 -3.03 9.80 -8.17
N VAL A 160 -2.54 11.03 -8.24
CA VAL A 160 -2.27 11.72 -9.50
C VAL A 160 -0.81 12.12 -9.58
N LEU A 161 -0.14 11.73 -10.65
CA LEU A 161 1.22 12.19 -10.95
C LEU A 161 1.15 13.52 -11.69
N MET A 162 1.56 14.57 -11.00
CA MET A 162 1.45 15.95 -11.46
C MET A 162 2.82 16.51 -11.80
N ALA A 163 2.95 17.21 -12.93
CA ALA A 163 4.11 18.05 -13.23
C ALA A 163 4.09 19.31 -12.35
N LEU A 164 5.17 19.57 -11.62
CA LEU A 164 5.25 20.69 -10.66
C LEU A 164 5.16 22.06 -11.34
N ALA A 165 5.71 22.19 -12.55
CA ALA A 165 5.75 23.45 -13.28
C ALA A 165 4.36 23.91 -13.78
N THR A 166 3.51 22.97 -14.20
CA THR A 166 2.27 23.28 -14.94
C THR A 166 1.00 22.77 -14.26
N GLY A 167 1.12 21.77 -13.37
CA GLY A 167 -0.01 21.01 -12.86
C GLY A 167 -0.52 19.95 -13.83
N LEU A 168 0.20 19.65 -14.93
CA LEU A 168 -0.22 18.65 -15.92
C LEU A 168 -0.24 17.24 -15.31
N ILE A 169 -1.28 16.48 -15.62
CA ILE A 169 -1.47 15.10 -15.18
C ILE A 169 -0.75 14.16 -16.16
N ALA A 170 0.33 13.54 -15.70
CA ALA A 170 1.03 12.51 -16.46
C ALA A 170 0.41 11.12 -16.28
N GLU A 171 -0.13 10.85 -15.09
CA GLU A 171 -0.65 9.55 -14.71
C GLU A 171 -1.74 9.69 -13.66
N VAL A 172 -2.75 8.82 -13.74
CA VAL A 172 -3.82 8.71 -12.74
C VAL A 172 -3.90 7.25 -12.33
N LEU A 173 -3.86 7.01 -11.03
CA LEU A 173 -4.13 5.72 -10.44
C LEU A 173 -5.42 5.84 -9.64
N MET A 174 -6.48 5.27 -10.21
CA MET A 174 -7.83 5.28 -9.64
C MET A 174 -7.94 4.30 -8.48
N ASN A 175 -8.80 4.64 -7.52
CA ASN A 175 -9.08 3.86 -6.29
C ASN A 175 -7.86 3.73 -5.38
N GLY A 176 -7.42 4.88 -4.88
CA GLY A 176 -6.21 5.02 -4.08
C GLY A 176 -6.32 4.61 -2.61
N TYR A 177 -7.49 4.39 -2.00
CA TYR A 177 -7.63 3.90 -0.62
C TYR A 177 -9.10 3.72 -0.22
#